data_AF-A0A329MYB0-F1
#
_entry.id   AF-A0A329MYB0-F1
#
_cell.length_a   1.000
_cell.length_b   1.000
_cell.length_c   1.000
_cell.angle_alpha   90.00
_cell.angle_beta   90.00
_cell.angle_gamma   90.00
#
_symmetry.space_group_name_H-M   'P 1'
#
loop_
_entity.id
_entity.type
_entity.pdbx_description
1 polymer ?
#
loop_
_entity_poly.entity_id
_entity_poly.type
_entity_poly.pdbx_seq_one_letter_code
_entity_poly.pdbx_strand_id
1 'polypeptide(L)' 'MIYVETSRLHLRDWEETDIEPFRRLNADEKVMTYFPKTLSTEETNMFYYSIVTEFNECGS' A
#
# COMPACT_ATOMS: atom_id res chain seq x y z
N MET A 1 -9.80 10.48 0.95
CA MET A 1 -10.07 11.12 2.26
C MET A 1 -8.78 11.18 3.08
N ILE A 2 -8.54 12.22 3.88
CA ILE A 2 -7.46 12.25 4.88
C ILE A 2 -8.06 11.92 6.25
N TYR A 3 -7.53 10.90 6.92
CA TYR A 3 -8.00 10.45 8.25
C TYR A 3 -7.19 11.05 9.39
N VAL A 4 -5.87 11.21 9.20
CA VAL A 4 -4.97 11.80 10.19
C VAL A 4 -3.99 12.72 9.49
N GLU A 5 -3.82 13.91 10.04
CA GLU A 5 -2.89 14.91 9.57
C GLU A 5 -1.96 15.32 10.71
N THR A 6 -0.67 15.43 10.39
CA THR A 6 0.37 15.95 11.28
C THR A 6 1.13 17.07 10.56
N SER A 7 2.10 17.70 11.22
CA SER A 7 2.91 18.75 10.59
C SER A 7 3.71 18.30 9.36
N ARG A 8 3.88 16.98 9.13
CA ARG A 8 4.68 16.46 8.01
C ARG A 8 4.01 15.36 7.19
N LEU A 9 2.91 14.78 7.66
CA LEU A 9 2.33 13.57 7.07
C LEU A 9 0.81 13.64 7.02
N HIS A 10 0.25 13.12 5.92
CA HIS A 10 -1.17 12.81 5.75
C HIS A 10 -1.33 11.30 5.66
N LEU A 11 -2.16 10.73 6.53
CA LEU A 11 -2.68 9.38 6.38
C LEU A 11 -4.02 9.49 5.67
N ARG A 12 -4.05 9.04 4.42
CA ARG A 12 -5.19 9.19 3.52
C ARG A 12 -5.55 7.88 2.84
N ASP A 13 -6.71 7.87 2.21
CA ASP A 13 -7.08 6.83 1.25
C ASP A 13 -5.98 6.66 0.20
N TRP A 14 -5.89 5.42 -0.24
CA TRP A 14 -5.10 5.04 -1.40
C TRP A 14 -5.68 5.67 -2.67
N GLU A 15 -4.79 6.07 -3.56
CA GLU A 15 -5.12 6.56 -4.89
C GLU A 15 -4.37 5.75 -5.95
N GLU A 16 -4.86 5.76 -7.19
CA GLU A 16 -4.26 4.98 -8.28
C GLU A 16 -2.79 5.32 -8.52
N THR A 17 -2.40 6.58 -8.28
CA THR A 17 -1.02 7.05 -8.43
C THR A 17 -0.05 6.44 -7.42
N ASP A 18 -0.55 5.89 -6.30
CA ASP A 18 0.27 5.27 -5.26
C ASP A 18 0.69 3.83 -5.64
N ILE A 19 -0.02 3.19 -6.58
CA ILE A 19 0.19 1.77 -6.95
C ILE A 19 1.61 1.56 -7.48
N GLU A 20 2.09 2.45 -8.35
CA GLU A 20 3.38 2.30 -9.00
C GLU A 20 4.57 2.49 -8.02
N PRO A 21 4.59 3.53 -7.17
CA PRO A 21 5.51 3.58 -6.03
C PRO A 21 5.44 2.35 -5.11
N PHE A 22 4.23 1.85 -4.83
CA PHE A 22 4.05 0.70 -3.95
C PHE A 22 4.60 -0.60 -4.54
N ARG A 23 4.44 -0.83 -5.85
CA ARG A 23 5.09 -1.95 -6.57
C ARG A 23 6.60 -1.89 -6.45
N ARG A 24 7.21 -0.72 -6.63
CA ARG A 24 8.67 -0.58 -6.46
C ARG A 24 9.12 -0.90 -5.04
N LEU A 25 8.38 -0.45 -4.03
CA LEU A 25 8.70 -0.76 -2.63
C LEU A 25 8.60 -2.26 -2.34
N ASN A 26 7.54 -2.94 -2.82
CA ASN A 26 7.36 -4.37 -2.57
C ASN A 26 8.29 -5.26 -3.42
N ALA A 27 8.88 -4.73 -4.49
CA ALA A 27 9.90 -5.41 -5.29
C ALA A 27 11.33 -5.17 -4.77
N ASP A 28 11.54 -4.21 -3.87
CA ASP A 28 12.85 -3.85 -3.34
C ASP A 28 13.29 -4.82 -2.22
N GLU A 29 14.40 -5.53 -2.43
CA GLU A 29 14.94 -6.51 -1.48
C GLU A 29 15.31 -5.91 -0.12
N LYS A 30 15.73 -4.64 -0.07
CA LYS A 30 16.06 -3.95 1.17
C LYS A 30 14.81 -3.60 1.98
N VAL A 31 13.74 -3.19 1.30
CA VAL A 31 12.43 -2.98 1.95
C VAL A 31 11.87 -4.30 2.45
N MET A 32 11.99 -5.35 1.64
CA MET A 32 11.38 -6.66 1.91
C MET A 32 12.29 -7.62 2.70
N THR A 33 13.43 -7.18 3.22
CA THR A 33 14.46 -8.03 3.86
C THR A 33 13.92 -8.91 4.99
N TYR A 34 12.90 -8.44 5.71
CA TYR A 34 12.29 -9.17 6.84
C TYR A 34 10.94 -9.82 6.48
N PHE A 35 10.53 -9.75 5.22
CA PHE A 35 9.34 -10.43 4.70
C PHE A 35 9.76 -11.76 4.05
N PRO A 36 8.83 -12.72 3.89
CA PRO A 36 9.16 -14.03 3.30
C PRO A 36 9.74 -13.97 1.88
N LYS A 37 9.36 -12.95 1.10
CA LYS A 37 9.85 -12.68 -0.26
C LYS A 37 9.46 -11.25 -0.69
N THR A 38 10.11 -10.76 -1.75
CA THR A 38 9.59 -9.64 -2.55
C THR A 38 8.32 -10.04 -3.29
N LEU A 39 7.50 -9.06 -3.67
CA LEU A 39 6.28 -9.29 -4.44
C LEU A 39 6.48 -8.91 -5.91
N SER A 40 5.83 -9.65 -6.80
CA SER A 40 5.68 -9.21 -8.18
C SER A 40 4.71 -8.02 -8.30
N THR A 41 4.65 -7.43 -9.49
CA THR A 41 3.66 -6.41 -9.86
C THR A 41 2.22 -6.89 -9.59
N GLU A 42 1.90 -8.11 -10.03
CA GLU A 42 0.59 -8.72 -9.88
C GLU A 42 0.27 -9.03 -8.40
N GLU A 43 1.24 -9.56 -7.65
CA GLU A 43 1.07 -9.83 -6.22
C GLU A 43 0.84 -8.53 -5.44
N THR A 44 1.57 -7.46 -5.79
CA THR A 44 1.36 -6.13 -5.18
C THR A 44 -0.01 -5.57 -5.54
N ASN A 45 -0.49 -5.76 -6.76
CA ASN A 45 -1.84 -5.32 -7.15
C ASN A 45 -2.92 -6.05 -6.36
N MET A 46 -2.79 -7.37 -6.21
CA MET A 46 -3.74 -8.16 -5.41
C MET A 46 -3.73 -7.70 -3.96
N PHE A 47 -2.55 -7.41 -3.40
CA PHE A 47 -2.44 -6.87 -2.05
C PHE A 47 -3.09 -5.48 -1.92
N TYR A 48 -2.82 -4.58 -2.87
CA TYR A 48 -3.46 -3.27 -2.95
C TYR A 48 -5.00 -3.39 -2.97
N TYR A 49 -5.55 -4.27 -3.81
CA TYR A 49 -6.99 -4.47 -3.88
C TYR A 49 -7.56 -5.03 -2.57
N SER A 50 -6.86 -5.95 -1.89
CA SER A 50 -7.31 -6.42 -0.58
C SER A 50 -7.40 -5.30 0.45
N ILE A 51 -6.41 -4.39 0.48
CA ILE A 51 -6.41 -3.24 1.39
C ILE A 51 -7.60 -2.33 1.09
N VAL A 52 -7.79 -1.95 -0.18
CA VAL A 52 -8.88 -1.04 -0.57
C VAL A 52 -10.25 -1.66 -0.33
N THR A 53 -10.43 -2.95 -0.63
CA THR A 53 -11.67 -3.69 -0.35
C THR A 53 -11.96 -3.72 1.14
N GLU A 54 -10.97 -4.03 1.99
CA GLU A 54 -11.15 -4.06 3.44
C GLU A 54 -11.58 -2.70 4.00
N PHE A 55 -10.99 -1.60 3.52
CA PHE A 55 -11.42 -0.25 3.92
C PHE A 55 -12.85 0.08 3.49
N ASN A 56 -13.28 -0.38 2.32
CA ASN A 56 -14.64 -0.16 1.83
C ASN A 56 -15.70 -1.02 2.55
N GLU A 57 -15.34 -2.25 2.93
CA GLU A 57 -16.27 -3.22 3.53
C GLU A 57 -16.38 -3.12 5.05
N CYS A 58 -15.26 -2.86 5.73
CA CYS A 58 -15.16 -2.89 7.19
C CYS A 58 -14.94 -1.52 7.82
N GLY A 59 -15.20 -0.43 7.07
CA GLY A 59 -15.02 0.98 7.44
C GLY A 59 -14.73 1.23 8.92
N SER A 60 -13.47 1.58 9.22
CA SER A 60 -13.00 1.96 10.56
C SER A 60 -13.66 3.25 11.04
#